data_AF-A0A953LE70-F1
#
_entry.id   AF-A0A953LE70-F1
#
_cell.length_a   1.000
_cell.length_b   1.000
_cell.length_c   1.000
_cell.angle_alpha   90.00
_cell.angle_beta   90.00
_cell.angle_gamma   90.00
#
_symmetry.space_group_name_H-M   'P 1'
#
loop_
_entity.id
_entity.type
_entity.pdbx_description
1 polymer ?
#
loop_
_entity_poly.entity_id
_entity_poly.type
_entity_poly.pdbx_seq_one_letter_code
_entity_poly.pdbx_strand_id
1 'polypeptide(L)'
;MSRLTIEISKEEHRRIKTLAAMQGQTIKDFVMSRVFENEPVEDEDWQAFKKLLLDRIHDAENNESSHKSIKEIVREEVLLKE
;
A
#
# COMPACT_ATOMS: atom_id res chain seq x y z
N MET A 1 17.25 -3.09 13.49
CA MET A 1 16.40 -2.47 14.52
C MET A 1 16.68 -0.97 14.54
N SER A 2 15.78 -0.17 13.97
CA SER A 2 15.95 1.30 13.92
C SER A 2 15.61 1.92 15.27
N ARG A 3 16.45 2.84 15.77
CA ARG A 3 16.25 3.55 17.03
C ARG A 3 16.15 5.04 16.73
N LEU A 4 14.96 5.62 16.92
CA LEU A 4 14.74 7.06 16.80
C LEU A 4 15.04 7.74 18.14
N THR A 5 15.90 8.76 18.14
CA THR A 5 16.16 9.61 19.31
C THR A 5 15.64 11.00 18.99
N ILE A 6 14.80 11.55 19.87
CA ILE A 6 14.16 12.85 19.70
C ILE A 6 14.46 13.66 20.96
N GLU A 7 15.02 14.85 20.80
CA GLU A 7 15.17 15.80 21.88
C GLU A 7 13.89 16.62 22.02
N ILE A 8 13.30 16.58 23.21
CA ILE A 8 12.09 17.33 23.55
C ILE A 8 12.21 17.87 24.98
N SER A 9 11.57 19.00 25.23
CA SER A 9 11.45 19.55 26.58
C SER A 9 10.57 18.67 27.47
N LYS A 10 10.69 18.83 28.79
CA LYS A 10 9.85 18.10 29.76
C LYS A 10 8.35 18.38 29.57
N GLU A 11 8.01 19.62 29.19
CA GLU A 11 6.62 20.02 28.95
C GLU A 11 6.05 19.37 27.69
N GLU A 12 6.84 19.30 26.62
CA GLU A 12 6.45 18.60 25.38
C GLU A 12 6.28 17.10 25.63
N HIS A 13 7.21 16.47 26.35
CA HIS A 13 7.07 15.06 26.74
C HIS A 13 5.79 14.82 27.54
N ARG A 14 5.44 15.74 28.47
CA ARG A 14 4.21 15.64 29.26
C ARG A 14 2.97 15.75 28.37
N ARG A 15 2.96 16.66 27.40
CA ARG A 15 1.86 16.81 26.43
C ARG A 15 1.69 15.56 25.58
N ILE A 16 2.77 15.06 24.98
CA ILE A 16 2.77 13.84 24.15
C ILE A 16 2.26 12.64 24.97
N LYS A 17 2.72 12.51 26.21
CA LYS A 17 2.28 11.45 27.12
C LYS A 17 0.79 11.50 27.41
N THR A 18 0.25 12.70 27.66
CA THR A 18 -1.19 12.88 27.89
C THR A 18 -1.99 12.50 26.65
N LEU A 19 -1.57 12.96 25.47
CA LEU A 19 -2.23 12.62 24.20
C LEU A 19 -2.23 11.12 23.93
N ALA A 20 -1.08 10.46 24.11
CA ALA A 20 -0.97 9.01 23.95
C ALA A 20 -1.91 8.27 24.92
N ALA A 21 -1.95 8.69 26.19
CA ALA A 21 -2.82 8.10 27.20
C ALA A 21 -4.31 8.30 26.89
N MET A 22 -4.70 9.47 26.37
CA MET A 22 -6.08 9.75 25.93
C MET A 22 -6.52 8.84 24.79
N GLN A 23 -5.59 8.46 23.92
CA GLN A 23 -5.84 7.54 22.80
C GLN A 23 -5.71 6.06 23.21
N GLY A 24 -5.39 5.78 24.49
CA GLY A 24 -5.18 4.44 25.00
C GLY A 24 -3.91 3.75 24.48
N GLN A 25 -2.97 4.53 23.93
CA GLN A 25 -1.74 4.03 23.31
C GLN A 25 -0.52 4.36 24.15
N THR A 26 0.56 3.60 23.97
CA THR A 26 1.84 3.95 24.60
C THR A 26 2.46 5.14 23.86
N ILE A 27 3.34 5.90 24.54
CA ILE A 27 4.09 7.01 23.90
C ILE A 27 4.83 6.51 22.66
N LYS A 28 5.38 5.30 22.71
CA LYS A 28 6.08 4.69 21.59
C LYS A 28 5.15 4.57 20.39
N ASP A 29 4.00 3.93 20.58
CA ASP A 29 3.07 3.65 19.47
C ASP A 29 2.46 4.94 18.93
N PHE A 30 2.14 5.90 19.81
CA PHE A 30 1.61 7.20 19.42
C PHE A 30 2.60 8.04 18.60
N VAL A 31 3.88 8.06 18.98
CA VAL A 31 4.92 8.77 18.21
C VAL A 31 5.21 8.03 16.91
N MET A 32 5.22 6.70 16.94
CA MET A 32 5.43 5.86 15.77
C MET A 32 4.33 6.10 14.73
N SER A 33 3.06 6.01 15.11
CA SER A 33 1.92 6.23 14.21
C SER A 33 1.96 7.64 13.65
N ARG A 34 2.29 8.66 14.44
CA ARG A 34 2.33 10.05 13.98
C ARG A 34 3.48 10.36 13.01
N VAL A 35 4.62 9.70 13.18
CA VAL A 35 5.79 9.85 12.30
C VAL A 35 5.54 9.13 10.98
N PHE A 36 4.90 7.96 11.00
CA PHE A 36 4.58 7.18 9.79
C PHE A 36 3.28 7.63 9.09
N GLU A 37 2.30 8.23 9.78
CA GLU A 37 1.12 8.86 9.18
C GLU A 37 1.48 10.03 8.25
N ASN A 38 2.66 10.64 8.44
CA ASN A 38 3.17 11.72 7.59
C ASN A 38 4.08 11.21 6.45
N GLU A 39 4.24 9.90 6.30
CA GLU A 39 4.87 9.31 5.12
C GLU A 39 3.75 9.02 4.10
N PRO A 40 3.62 9.83 3.02
CA PRO A 40 2.68 9.53 1.95
C PRO A 40 3.29 8.41 1.10
N VAL A 41 3.26 7.17 1.57
CA VAL A 41 3.93 6.05 0.87
C VAL A 41 2.98 4.89 0.56
N GLU A 42 1.76 4.85 1.10
CA GLU A 42 0.81 3.79 0.71
C GLU A 42 -0.12 4.16 -0.46
N ASP A 43 -0.24 5.43 -0.82
CA ASP A 43 -1.14 5.81 -1.91
C ASP A 43 -0.54 5.56 -3.30
N GLU A 44 0.76 5.73 -3.52
CA GLU A 44 1.32 5.62 -4.88
C GLU A 44 1.29 4.18 -5.40
N ASP A 45 1.73 3.22 -4.58
CA ASP A 45 1.71 1.80 -4.93
C ASP A 45 0.28 1.26 -5.03
N TRP A 46 -0.63 1.71 -4.16
CA TRP A 46 -2.04 1.32 -4.20
C TRP A 46 -2.77 1.91 -5.41
N GLN A 47 -2.47 3.16 -5.77
CA GLN A 47 -3.04 3.80 -6.97
C GLN A 47 -2.47 3.17 -8.25
N ALA A 48 -1.19 2.83 -8.29
CA ALA A 48 -0.58 2.09 -9.40
C ALA A 48 -1.22 0.71 -9.58
N PHE A 49 -1.45 -0.01 -8.48
CA PHE A 49 -2.14 -1.31 -8.50
C PHE A 49 -3.59 -1.17 -8.96
N LYS A 50 -4.32 -0.18 -8.45
CA LYS A 50 -5.70 0.10 -8.85
C LYS A 50 -5.80 0.46 -10.34
N LYS A 51 -4.84 1.22 -10.87
CA LYS A 51 -4.76 1.55 -12.29
C LYS A 51 -4.59 0.30 -13.15
N LEU A 52 -3.65 -0.59 -12.80
CA LEU A 52 -3.43 -1.84 -13.53
C LEU A 52 -4.68 -2.75 -13.55
N LEU A 53 -5.42 -2.80 -12.44
CA LEU A 53 -6.65 -3.58 -12.37
C LEU A 53 -7.77 -2.97 -13.22
N LEU A 54 -7.92 -1.65 -13.21
CA LEU A 54 -8.93 -0.95 -14.01
C LEU A 54 -8.64 -1.09 -15.51
N ASP A 55 -7.38 -0.96 -15.92
CA ASP A 55 -6.97 -1.16 -17.31
C ASP A 55 -7.31 -2.59 -17.77
N ARG A 56 -7.02 -3.62 -16.95
CA ARG A 56 -7.35 -5.01 -17.26
C ARG A 56 -8.85 -5.30 -17.31
N ILE A 57 -9.64 -4.66 -16.45
CA ILE A 57 -11.11 -4.77 -16.48
C ILE A 57 -11.64 -4.13 -17.75
N HIS A 58 -11.16 -2.95 -18.11
CA HIS A 58 -11.56 -2.25 -19.32
C HIS A 58 -11.19 -3.04 -20.57
N ASP A 59 -9.99 -3.64 -20.59
CA ASP A 59 -9.57 -4.55 -21.66
C ASP A 59 -10.46 -5.81 -21.72
N ALA A 60 -10.85 -6.38 -20.58
CA ALA A 60 -11.74 -7.55 -20.55
C ALA A 60 -13.20 -7.23 -20.95
N GLU A 61 -13.68 -6.01 -20.67
CA GLU A 61 -15.01 -5.55 -21.04
C GLU A 61 -15.09 -5.16 -22.53
N ASN A 62 -14.02 -4.57 -23.09
CA ASN A 62 -13.97 -4.15 -24.49
C ASN A 62 -13.54 -5.27 -25.43
N ASN A 63 -12.68 -6.18 -24.97
CA ASN A 63 -12.19 -7.28 -25.78
C ASN A 63 -13.17 -8.45 -25.59
N GLU A 64 -14.10 -8.60 -26.54
CA GLU A 64 -14.96 -9.77 -26.66
C GLU A 64 -14.15 -11.01 -26.29
N SER A 65 -14.56 -11.66 -25.20
CA SER A 65 -13.94 -12.87 -24.68
C SER A 65 -13.61 -13.79 -25.84
N SER A 66 -12.31 -14.08 -26.03
CA SER A 66 -11.85 -14.90 -27.14
C SER A 66 -12.66 -16.20 -27.17
N HIS A 67 -13.37 -16.45 -28.27
CA HIS A 67 -14.11 -17.69 -28.51
C HIS A 67 -13.18 -18.91 -28.64
N LYS A 68 -11.86 -18.72 -28.55
CA LYS A 68 -10.86 -19.78 -28.58
C LYS A 68 -10.90 -20.57 -27.29
N SER A 69 -10.94 -21.90 -27.41
CA SER A 69 -10.85 -22.78 -26.24
C SER A 69 -9.47 -22.63 -25.59
N ILE A 70 -9.37 -22.86 -24.27
CA ILE A 70 -8.10 -22.87 -23.51
C ILE A 70 -7.01 -23.69 -24.23
N LYS A 71 -7.38 -24.76 -24.93
CA LYS A 71 -6.46 -25.59 -25.73
C LYS A 71 -5.85 -24.89 -26.94
N GLU A 72 -6.55 -23.94 -27.55
CA GLU A 72 -6.08 -23.15 -28.70
C GLU A 72 -5.17 -22.01 -28.26
N ILE A 73 -5.51 -21.34 -27.15
CA ILE A 73 -4.67 -20.29 -26.55
C ILE A 73 -3.31 -20.86 -26.13
N VAL A 74 -3.31 -22.06 -25.54
CA VAL A 74 -2.05 -22.75 -25.16
C VAL A 74 -1.22 -23.15 -26.38
N ARG A 75 -1.84 -23.49 -27.52
CA ARG A 75 -1.08 -23.78 -28.75
C ARG A 75 -0.45 -22.52 -29.35
N GLU A 76 -1.17 -21.41 -29.35
CA GLU A 76 -0.73 -20.15 -29.97
C GLU A 76 0.44 -19.52 -29.20
N GLU A 77 0.41 -19.55 -27.86
CA GLU A 77 1.48 -19.00 -27.00
C GLU A 77 2.72 -19.91 -26.91
N VAL A 78 2.56 -21.24 -27.00
CA VAL A 78 3.70 -22.18 -26.95
C VAL A 78 4.49 -22.21 -28.26
N LEU A 79 3.86 -21.90 -29.40
CA LEU A 79 4.51 -21.86 -30.71
C LEU A 79 5.24 -20.54 -31.01
N LEU A 80 5.00 -19.47 -30.25
CA LEU A 80 5.72 -18.19 -30.38
C LEU A 80 7.08 -18.17 -29.65
N LYS A 81 7.47 -19.28 -29.03
CA LYS A 81 8.70 -19.41 -28.22
C LYS A 81 9.78 -20.33 -28.83
N GLU A 82 9.70 -20.68 -30.11
CA GLU A 82 10.83 -21.28 -30.86
C GLU A 82 11.50 -20.27 -31.80
#